data_AF-A0A8J8D1K9-F1
#
_entry.id   AF-A0A8J8D1K9-F1
#
_cell.length_a   1.000
_cell.length_b   1.000
_cell.length_c   1.000
_cell.angle_alpha   90.00
_cell.angle_beta   90.00
_cell.angle_gamma   90.00
#
_symmetry.space_group_name_H-M   'P 1'
#
loop_
_entity.id
_entity.type
_entity.pdbx_description
1 polymer ?
#
loop_
_entity_poly.entity_id
_entity_poly.type
_entity_poly.pdbx_seq_one_letter_code
_entity_poly.pdbx_strand_id
1 'polypeptide(L)'
;MATFGLWYFRWNGEENVSTLGNAENEFGRFFDYAVALPARERVDSGVKELAVYTGNGFNDGRKFAEDIFSTIKSIPVYVAIPYWKSYIPEPRENPKGGNKYWLDWLNGVLSVNSSNLRGFYWSLESAWMFINYYKDVLCNQGQMPYVNPQTIDILSEEIHNRGLEFIWIPYARTYALQNTDIWPRDYPVCGKDWSIPGGSEFFDLVFVQSNYYQCRDWYKNVQWTDEEGKVRTGLSLGEWVDMLTDINRSKNTSNVFVEFECDGRILTGGDDNCSGIWHPSTEYKDRACKYVECSGQFINRAYYFDTNLNNISFMNGYCQETLGERYV
;
A
#
# COMPACT_ATOMS: atom_id res chain seq x y z
N MET A 1 -0.21 8.43 -18.01
CA MET A 1 0.28 8.12 -16.65
C MET A 1 -0.92 8.19 -15.74
N ALA A 2 -1.19 7.19 -14.90
CA ALA A 2 -2.32 7.23 -13.98
C ALA A 2 -1.85 7.54 -12.55
N THR A 3 -2.56 8.42 -11.85
CA THR A 3 -2.25 8.81 -10.47
C THR A 3 -3.33 8.36 -9.50
N PHE A 4 -2.90 7.76 -8.38
CA PHE A 4 -3.78 7.17 -7.38
C PHE A 4 -3.57 7.92 -6.06
N GLY A 5 -4.62 8.51 -5.51
CA GLY A 5 -4.57 9.15 -4.20
C GLY A 5 -5.24 8.30 -3.13
N LEU A 6 -4.66 8.20 -1.95
CA LEU A 6 -5.35 7.58 -0.81
C LEU A 6 -6.43 8.52 -0.27
N TRP A 7 -7.62 7.97 0.00
CA TRP A 7 -8.76 8.69 0.53
C TRP A 7 -9.27 8.01 1.80
N TYR A 8 -9.04 8.66 2.94
CA TYR A 8 -9.35 8.06 4.24
C TYR A 8 -10.76 8.37 4.72
N PHE A 9 -11.34 7.40 5.43
CA PHE A 9 -12.64 7.50 6.07
C PHE A 9 -12.55 7.15 7.55
N ARG A 10 -13.22 7.92 8.41
CA ARG A 10 -13.27 7.68 9.86
C ARG A 10 -14.70 7.49 10.34
N TRP A 11 -14.93 6.57 11.25
CA TRP A 11 -16.22 6.38 11.91
C TRP A 11 -16.51 7.53 12.87
N ASN A 12 -17.68 8.15 12.74
CA ASN A 12 -18.10 9.23 13.64
C ASN A 12 -19.09 8.78 14.73
N GLY A 13 -19.49 7.51 14.75
CA GLY A 13 -20.56 6.98 15.61
C GLY A 13 -21.73 6.38 14.83
N GLU A 14 -21.93 6.80 13.58
CA GLU A 14 -23.08 6.46 12.74
C GLU A 14 -22.69 6.05 11.31
N GLU A 15 -21.67 6.69 10.75
CA GLU A 15 -21.16 6.42 9.40
C GLU A 15 -19.65 6.67 9.30
N ASN A 16 -19.05 6.13 8.23
CA ASN A 16 -17.67 6.42 7.88
C ASN A 16 -17.61 7.73 7.09
N VAL A 17 -17.15 8.80 7.73
CA VAL A 17 -17.03 10.12 7.10
C VAL A 17 -15.66 10.32 6.47
N SER A 18 -15.63 10.91 5.29
CA SER A 18 -14.41 11.34 4.60
C SER A 18 -13.58 12.28 5.48
N THR A 19 -12.28 12.01 5.59
CA THR A 19 -11.34 12.93 6.26
C THR A 19 -11.00 14.14 5.38
N LEU A 20 -11.26 14.05 4.08
CA LEU A 20 -11.12 15.15 3.12
C LEU A 20 -12.40 16.00 3.02
N GLY A 21 -13.48 15.62 3.71
CA GLY A 21 -14.78 16.27 3.57
C GLY A 21 -15.26 16.27 2.11
N ASN A 22 -15.77 17.42 1.65
CA ASN A 22 -16.32 17.63 0.31
C ASN A 22 -15.25 18.07 -0.72
N ALA A 23 -14.08 17.43 -0.71
CA ALA A 23 -12.94 17.83 -1.54
C ALA A 23 -12.78 17.02 -2.84
N GLU A 24 -13.84 16.35 -3.33
CA GLU A 24 -13.75 15.50 -4.54
C GLU A 24 -13.22 16.25 -5.76
N ASN A 25 -13.75 17.44 -6.03
CA ASN A 25 -13.31 18.27 -7.16
C ASN A 25 -11.85 18.74 -7.02
N GLU A 26 -11.34 18.88 -5.80
CA GLU A 26 -9.94 19.26 -5.56
C GLU A 26 -9.03 18.05 -5.70
N PHE A 27 -9.43 16.91 -5.13
CA PHE A 27 -8.74 15.63 -5.26
C PHE A 27 -8.59 15.24 -6.74
N GLY A 28 -9.68 15.35 -7.52
CA GLY A 28 -9.70 15.02 -8.95
C GLY A 28 -8.86 15.95 -9.85
N ARG A 29 -8.27 17.02 -9.31
CA ARG A 29 -7.26 17.82 -10.04
C ARG A 29 -5.87 17.18 -10.00
N PHE A 30 -5.64 16.29 -9.05
CA PHE A 30 -4.35 15.64 -8.83
C PHE A 30 -4.40 14.15 -9.18
N PHE A 31 -5.51 13.47 -8.84
CA PHE A 31 -5.59 12.03 -8.89
C PHE A 31 -6.68 11.54 -9.82
N ASP A 32 -6.33 10.59 -10.70
CA ASP A 32 -7.27 9.90 -11.58
C ASP A 32 -8.14 8.89 -10.82
N TYR A 33 -7.58 8.30 -9.75
CA TYR A 33 -8.21 7.24 -8.96
C TYR A 33 -8.16 7.54 -7.46
N ALA A 34 -9.22 7.18 -6.75
CA ALA A 34 -9.26 7.19 -5.29
C ALA A 34 -9.07 5.77 -4.74
N VAL A 35 -8.14 5.59 -3.81
CA VAL A 35 -8.02 4.37 -3.00
C VAL A 35 -8.71 4.64 -1.67
N ALA A 36 -9.95 4.17 -1.51
CA ALA A 36 -10.79 4.44 -0.35
C ALA A 36 -10.52 3.43 0.77
N LEU A 37 -10.04 3.91 1.90
CA LEU A 37 -9.62 3.08 3.03
C LEU A 37 -9.98 3.69 4.40
N PRO A 38 -10.13 2.86 5.44
CA PRO A 38 -10.24 3.34 6.81
C PRO A 38 -9.02 4.19 7.20
N ALA A 39 -9.28 5.34 7.83
CA ALA A 39 -8.26 6.10 8.54
C ALA A 39 -7.68 5.25 9.69
N ARG A 40 -6.43 5.52 10.05
CA ARG A 40 -5.74 4.83 11.13
C ARG A 40 -5.19 5.85 12.12
N GLU A 41 -5.25 5.52 13.41
CA GLU A 41 -4.61 6.30 14.47
C GLU A 41 -3.63 5.44 15.25
N ARG A 42 -2.51 6.03 15.69
CA ARG A 42 -1.58 5.36 16.59
C ARG A 42 -2.11 5.48 18.01
N VAL A 43 -2.19 4.34 18.70
CA VAL A 43 -2.59 4.22 20.11
C VAL A 43 -1.53 3.44 20.87
N ASP A 44 -1.56 3.48 22.20
CA ASP A 44 -0.55 2.80 23.03
C ASP A 44 -0.43 1.29 22.74
N SER A 45 -1.52 0.66 22.31
CA SER A 45 -1.58 -0.77 21.96
C SER A 45 -1.29 -1.07 20.48
N GLY A 46 -0.89 -0.08 19.67
CA GLY A 46 -0.54 -0.26 18.26
C GLY A 46 -1.24 0.72 17.33
N VAL A 47 -1.79 0.23 16.22
CA VAL A 47 -2.52 1.03 15.24
C VAL A 47 -3.99 0.63 15.28
N LYS A 48 -4.86 1.62 15.40
CA LYS A 48 -6.31 1.44 15.42
C LYS A 48 -6.89 1.94 14.11
N GLU A 49 -7.57 1.05 13.39
CA GLU A 49 -8.46 1.46 12.31
C GLU A 49 -9.66 2.20 12.89
N LEU A 50 -9.95 3.34 12.28
CA LEU A 50 -11.05 4.23 12.66
C LEU A 50 -12.36 3.86 11.98
N ALA A 51 -12.44 2.78 11.20
CA ALA A 51 -13.71 2.22 10.74
C ALA A 51 -14.31 1.25 11.77
N VAL A 52 -15.62 1.04 11.71
CA VAL A 52 -16.33 0.06 12.55
C VAL A 52 -16.60 -1.22 11.78
N TYR A 53 -16.37 -2.33 12.46
CA TYR A 53 -16.54 -3.68 11.92
C TYR A 53 -17.29 -4.53 12.93
N THR A 54 -18.37 -5.16 12.46
CA THR A 54 -19.22 -6.05 13.26
C THR A 54 -18.70 -7.49 13.26
N GLY A 55 -17.78 -7.82 12.35
CA GLY A 55 -17.33 -9.20 12.12
C GLY A 55 -18.20 -9.95 11.11
N ASN A 56 -19.25 -9.32 10.58
CA ASN A 56 -20.01 -9.79 9.43
C ASN A 56 -19.49 -9.09 8.17
N GLY A 57 -18.65 -9.79 7.40
CA GLY A 57 -17.98 -9.21 6.22
C GLY A 57 -18.95 -8.55 5.25
N PHE A 58 -20.08 -9.19 4.96
CA PHE A 58 -21.08 -8.66 4.03
C PHE A 58 -21.66 -7.32 4.50
N ASN A 59 -22.11 -7.25 5.75
CA ASN A 59 -22.68 -6.01 6.28
C ASN A 59 -21.62 -4.91 6.43
N ASP A 60 -20.42 -5.27 6.87
CA ASP A 60 -19.32 -4.33 7.05
C ASP A 60 -18.89 -3.73 5.69
N GLY A 61 -18.71 -4.58 4.68
CA GLY A 61 -18.34 -4.15 3.31
C GLY A 61 -19.43 -3.33 2.65
N ARG A 62 -20.71 -3.73 2.80
CA ARG A 62 -21.85 -2.96 2.26
C ARG A 62 -21.92 -1.56 2.89
N LYS A 63 -21.86 -1.47 4.22
CA LYS A 63 -21.94 -0.17 4.92
C LYS A 63 -20.77 0.74 4.53
N PHE A 64 -19.56 0.20 4.45
CA PHE A 64 -18.41 0.97 4.03
C PHE A 64 -18.55 1.49 2.58
N ALA A 65 -19.05 0.64 1.67
CA ALA A 65 -19.32 1.03 0.28
C ALA A 65 -20.44 2.09 0.16
N GLU A 66 -21.51 1.99 0.94
CA GLU A 66 -22.55 3.01 1.01
C GLU A 66 -21.97 4.38 1.38
N ASP A 67 -21.10 4.42 2.39
CA ASP A 67 -20.47 5.66 2.88
C ASP A 67 -19.44 6.23 1.87
N ILE A 68 -18.69 5.35 1.19
CA ILE A 68 -17.75 5.75 0.13
C ILE A 68 -18.51 6.33 -1.06
N PHE A 69 -19.49 5.60 -1.59
CA PHE A 69 -20.22 6.02 -2.78
C PHE A 69 -21.23 7.13 -2.49
N SER A 70 -21.57 7.40 -1.22
CA SER A 70 -22.26 8.62 -0.81
C SER A 70 -21.37 9.86 -0.90
N THR A 71 -20.04 9.68 -0.76
CA THR A 71 -19.03 10.75 -0.72
C THR A 71 -18.37 10.99 -2.09
N ILE A 72 -17.90 9.93 -2.76
CA ILE A 72 -17.12 10.00 -4.01
C ILE A 72 -18.03 9.63 -5.18
N LYS A 73 -18.45 10.64 -5.96
CA LYS A 73 -19.54 10.52 -6.94
C LYS A 73 -19.12 10.38 -8.38
N SER A 74 -17.89 10.72 -8.72
CA SER A 74 -17.40 10.85 -10.08
C SER A 74 -16.01 10.28 -10.32
N ILE A 75 -15.19 10.18 -9.28
CA ILE A 75 -13.84 9.62 -9.38
C ILE A 75 -13.91 8.09 -9.27
N PRO A 76 -13.26 7.33 -10.16
CA PRO A 76 -13.13 5.88 -10.02
C PRO A 76 -12.45 5.47 -8.71
N VAL A 77 -13.02 4.48 -8.02
CA VAL A 77 -12.64 4.10 -6.65
C VAL A 77 -12.18 2.66 -6.55
N TYR A 78 -11.08 2.44 -5.82
CA TYR A 78 -10.70 1.15 -5.27
C TYR A 78 -11.11 1.09 -3.80
N VAL A 79 -11.89 0.09 -3.42
CA VAL A 79 -12.33 -0.08 -2.02
C VAL A 79 -11.37 -1.01 -1.28
N ALA A 80 -10.85 -0.58 -0.14
CA ALA A 80 -9.96 -1.42 0.67
C ALA A 80 -10.67 -2.70 1.17
N ILE A 81 -9.97 -3.83 1.07
CA ILE A 81 -10.29 -5.07 1.77
C ILE A 81 -9.51 -5.04 3.09
N PRO A 82 -10.19 -5.00 4.24
CA PRO A 82 -9.54 -4.76 5.52
C PRO A 82 -8.84 -6.03 6.04
N TYR A 83 -7.58 -5.88 6.45
CA TYR A 83 -6.79 -6.99 6.97
C TYR A 83 -6.78 -7.13 8.49
N TRP A 84 -6.58 -6.05 9.27
CA TRP A 84 -6.34 -6.15 10.72
C TRP A 84 -7.61 -6.10 11.55
N LYS A 85 -7.82 -6.99 12.54
CA LYS A 85 -8.86 -6.78 13.56
C LYS A 85 -8.60 -5.47 14.30
N SER A 86 -9.67 -4.72 14.61
CA SER A 86 -9.52 -3.50 15.41
C SER A 86 -8.87 -3.88 16.76
N TYR A 87 -7.83 -3.14 17.17
CA TYR A 87 -7.10 -3.30 18.45
C TYR A 87 -6.16 -4.52 18.61
N ILE A 88 -6.04 -5.42 17.64
CA ILE A 88 -5.21 -6.64 17.78
C ILE A 88 -4.47 -6.91 16.46
N PRO A 89 -3.17 -7.30 16.48
CA PRO A 89 -2.42 -7.71 15.30
C PRO A 89 -2.84 -9.10 14.79
N GLU A 90 -4.14 -9.37 14.74
CA GLU A 90 -4.73 -10.57 14.16
C GLU A 90 -5.44 -10.23 12.85
N PRO A 91 -5.36 -11.09 11.82
CA PRO A 91 -6.17 -10.95 10.62
C PRO A 91 -7.69 -10.93 10.93
N ARG A 92 -8.48 -10.14 10.19
CA ARG A 92 -9.95 -10.04 10.31
C ARG A 92 -10.70 -11.30 9.91
N GLU A 93 -10.00 -12.27 9.34
CA GLU A 93 -10.60 -13.52 8.91
C GLU A 93 -11.38 -14.18 10.06
N ASN A 94 -12.56 -14.72 9.73
CA ASN A 94 -13.41 -15.32 10.75
C ASN A 94 -12.76 -16.62 11.24
N PRO A 95 -12.62 -16.84 12.56
CA PRO A 95 -12.08 -18.09 13.10
C PRO A 95 -12.87 -19.36 12.71
N LYS A 96 -14.03 -19.23 12.02
CA LYS A 96 -14.82 -20.35 11.50
C LYS A 96 -14.65 -20.68 10.00
N GLY A 97 -13.77 -20.03 9.22
CA GLY A 97 -13.36 -20.63 7.93
C GLY A 97 -12.77 -19.74 6.85
N GLY A 98 -11.56 -20.11 6.40
CA GLY A 98 -11.05 -20.03 5.02
C GLY A 98 -11.57 -18.92 4.12
N ASN A 99 -11.19 -17.67 4.39
CA ASN A 99 -11.42 -16.49 3.54
C ASN A 99 -12.86 -15.99 3.50
N LYS A 100 -13.73 -16.55 4.35
CA LYS A 100 -15.16 -16.22 4.36
C LYS A 100 -15.39 -14.75 4.65
N TYR A 101 -14.64 -14.14 5.59
CA TYR A 101 -14.87 -12.74 5.92
C TYR A 101 -14.55 -11.84 4.73
N TRP A 102 -13.40 -12.03 4.08
CA TRP A 102 -13.00 -11.21 2.93
C TRP A 102 -13.89 -11.43 1.72
N LEU A 103 -14.32 -12.67 1.42
CA LEU A 103 -15.28 -12.94 0.35
C LEU A 103 -16.66 -12.34 0.65
N ASP A 104 -17.15 -12.45 1.87
CA ASP A 104 -18.40 -11.80 2.28
C ASP A 104 -18.27 -10.27 2.18
N TRP A 105 -17.11 -9.70 2.53
CA TRP A 105 -16.82 -8.27 2.38
C TRP A 105 -16.90 -7.81 0.93
N LEU A 106 -16.25 -8.51 0.00
CA LEU A 106 -16.34 -8.24 -1.44
C LEU A 106 -17.81 -8.23 -1.87
N ASN A 107 -18.57 -9.27 -1.50
CA ASN A 107 -19.99 -9.37 -1.81
C ASN A 107 -20.83 -8.24 -1.21
N GLY A 108 -20.48 -7.77 -0.01
CA GLY A 108 -21.08 -6.61 0.62
C GLY A 108 -20.88 -5.34 -0.20
N VAL A 109 -19.64 -5.02 -0.55
CA VAL A 109 -19.30 -3.87 -1.40
C VAL A 109 -20.04 -3.92 -2.73
N LEU A 110 -20.07 -5.11 -3.36
CA LEU A 110 -20.65 -5.33 -4.69
C LEU A 110 -22.18 -5.33 -4.69
N SER A 111 -22.81 -5.43 -3.51
CA SER A 111 -24.25 -5.26 -3.37
C SER A 111 -24.70 -3.79 -3.49
N VAL A 112 -23.75 -2.84 -3.38
CA VAL A 112 -24.01 -1.42 -3.54
C VAL A 112 -23.78 -1.02 -5.00
N ASN A 113 -24.84 -0.63 -5.70
CA ASN A 113 -24.75 -0.24 -7.09
C ASN A 113 -23.97 1.07 -7.25
N SER A 114 -22.80 1.01 -7.89
CA SER A 114 -21.97 2.17 -8.18
C SER A 114 -21.24 1.98 -9.50
N SER A 115 -21.38 2.94 -10.42
CA SER A 115 -20.62 2.96 -11.68
C SER A 115 -19.14 3.33 -11.48
N ASN A 116 -18.78 3.80 -10.29
CA ASN A 116 -17.44 4.32 -10.01
C ASN A 116 -16.53 3.27 -9.37
N LEU A 117 -17.05 2.09 -9.00
CA LEU A 117 -16.21 1.01 -8.49
C LEU A 117 -15.27 0.53 -9.60
N ARG A 118 -13.98 0.78 -9.42
CA ARG A 118 -12.92 0.29 -10.32
C ARG A 118 -12.37 -1.05 -9.86
N GLY A 119 -12.28 -1.24 -8.55
CA GLY A 119 -11.59 -2.39 -8.00
C GLY A 119 -11.49 -2.42 -6.49
N PHE A 120 -10.56 -3.24 -6.01
CA PHE A 120 -10.28 -3.40 -4.60
C PHE A 120 -8.80 -3.20 -4.29
N TYR A 121 -8.52 -2.78 -3.05
CA TYR A 121 -7.17 -2.60 -2.54
C TYR A 121 -6.91 -3.55 -1.38
N TRP A 122 -5.85 -4.35 -1.43
CA TRP A 122 -5.46 -5.22 -0.31
C TRP A 122 -4.72 -4.44 0.78
N SER A 123 -5.33 -4.28 1.97
CA SER A 123 -4.83 -3.34 2.98
C SER A 123 -3.67 -3.84 3.85
N LEU A 124 -3.20 -5.08 3.66
CA LEU A 124 -2.02 -5.59 4.36
C LEU A 124 -0.77 -5.07 3.65
N GLU A 125 -0.10 -4.10 4.25
CA GLU A 125 1.03 -3.42 3.62
C GLU A 125 2.36 -4.21 3.69
N SER A 126 2.40 -5.43 4.23
CA SER A 126 3.68 -6.15 4.37
C SER A 126 4.13 -6.79 3.05
N ALA A 127 5.27 -6.38 2.50
CA ALA A 127 5.90 -7.06 1.36
C ALA A 127 6.27 -8.53 1.63
N TRP A 128 6.20 -9.01 2.87
CA TRP A 128 6.38 -10.43 3.26
C TRP A 128 5.06 -11.04 3.73
N MET A 129 3.99 -10.86 2.95
CA MET A 129 2.65 -11.27 3.35
C MET A 129 2.51 -12.78 3.62
N PHE A 130 3.39 -13.62 3.06
CA PHE A 130 3.36 -15.08 3.19
C PHE A 130 4.40 -15.63 4.17
N ILE A 131 5.05 -14.79 4.98
CA ILE A 131 6.12 -15.23 5.90
C ILE A 131 5.70 -16.39 6.82
N ASN A 132 4.47 -16.35 7.34
CA ASN A 132 3.95 -17.41 8.19
C ASN A 132 3.62 -18.68 7.39
N TYR A 133 3.25 -18.56 6.11
CA TYR A 133 3.00 -19.73 5.26
C TYR A 133 4.30 -20.51 5.05
N TYR A 134 5.40 -19.79 4.78
CA TYR A 134 6.72 -20.40 4.66
C TYR A 134 7.13 -21.08 5.96
N LYS A 135 7.13 -20.32 7.06
CA LYS A 135 7.59 -20.79 8.36
C LYS A 135 6.75 -21.95 8.86
N ASP A 136 5.43 -21.82 8.88
CA ASP A 136 4.59 -22.77 9.58
C ASP A 136 4.27 -23.97 8.67
N VAL A 137 3.94 -23.75 7.39
CA VAL A 137 3.53 -24.84 6.50
C VAL A 137 4.71 -25.50 5.80
N LEU A 138 5.48 -24.72 5.02
CA LEU A 138 6.53 -25.31 4.17
C LEU A 138 7.70 -25.87 4.98
N CYS A 139 8.07 -25.21 6.07
CA CYS A 139 9.21 -25.60 6.90
C CYS A 139 8.83 -26.56 8.03
N ASN A 140 7.67 -26.36 8.66
CA ASN A 140 7.32 -27.02 9.92
C ASN A 140 6.06 -27.91 9.87
N GLN A 141 5.39 -28.04 8.72
CA GLN A 141 4.15 -28.83 8.57
C GLN A 141 3.06 -28.47 9.60
N GLY A 142 3.03 -27.21 10.02
CA GLY A 142 2.08 -26.62 10.94
C GLY A 142 0.77 -26.23 10.27
N GLN A 143 -0.02 -25.41 10.97
CA GLN A 143 -1.33 -24.98 10.49
C GLN A 143 -1.20 -23.96 9.35
N MET A 144 -2.14 -24.01 8.40
CA MET A 144 -2.23 -23.04 7.32
C MET A 144 -2.59 -21.66 7.89
N PRO A 145 -1.76 -20.61 7.68
CA PRO A 145 -2.13 -19.27 8.08
C PRO A 145 -3.23 -18.72 7.17
N TYR A 146 -4.02 -17.76 7.66
CA TYR A 146 -5.11 -17.15 6.89
C TYR A 146 -4.62 -16.45 5.62
N VAL A 147 -3.48 -15.75 5.71
CA VAL A 147 -2.82 -15.16 4.54
C VAL A 147 -1.78 -16.13 4.01
N ASN A 148 -2.06 -16.66 2.84
CA ASN A 148 -1.25 -17.60 2.09
C ASN A 148 -1.53 -17.37 0.59
N PRO A 149 -0.73 -17.93 -0.32
CA PRO A 149 -0.91 -17.75 -1.76
C PRO A 149 -2.32 -18.12 -2.25
N GLN A 150 -2.87 -19.24 -1.78
CA GLN A 150 -4.21 -19.70 -2.19
C GLN A 150 -5.31 -18.73 -1.80
N THR A 151 -5.17 -18.07 -0.65
CA THR A 151 -6.13 -17.06 -0.20
C THR A 151 -6.14 -15.84 -1.11
N ILE A 152 -4.97 -15.33 -1.47
CA ILE A 152 -4.88 -14.15 -2.33
C ILE A 152 -5.33 -14.48 -3.75
N ASP A 153 -5.03 -15.68 -4.23
CA ASP A 153 -5.50 -16.21 -5.52
C ASP A 153 -7.03 -16.24 -5.59
N ILE A 154 -7.70 -16.80 -4.58
CA ILE A 154 -9.18 -16.85 -4.50
C ILE A 154 -9.79 -15.44 -4.53
N LEU A 155 -9.20 -14.48 -3.81
CA LEU A 155 -9.68 -13.10 -3.82
C LEU A 155 -9.47 -12.45 -5.19
N SER A 156 -8.30 -12.66 -5.80
CA SER A 156 -7.95 -12.17 -7.13
C SER A 156 -8.94 -12.69 -8.18
N GLU A 157 -9.16 -14.01 -8.23
CA GLU A 157 -10.11 -14.65 -9.14
C GLU A 157 -11.54 -14.10 -8.97
N GLU A 158 -12.02 -13.95 -7.73
CA GLU A 158 -13.36 -13.42 -7.47
C GLU A 158 -13.54 -11.98 -7.96
N ILE A 159 -12.50 -11.15 -7.81
CA ILE A 159 -12.50 -9.75 -8.27
C ILE A 159 -12.44 -9.69 -9.81
N HIS A 160 -11.51 -10.44 -10.42
CA HIS A 160 -11.31 -10.46 -11.88
C HIS A 160 -12.50 -11.05 -12.63
N ASN A 161 -13.16 -12.08 -12.09
CA ASN A 161 -14.39 -12.66 -12.66
C ASN A 161 -15.54 -11.65 -12.78
N ARG A 162 -15.46 -10.52 -12.07
CA ARG A 162 -16.41 -9.41 -12.13
C ARG A 162 -15.93 -8.23 -12.99
N GLY A 163 -14.79 -8.38 -13.66
CA GLY A 163 -14.19 -7.34 -14.51
C GLY A 163 -13.62 -6.16 -13.73
N LEU A 164 -13.30 -6.36 -12.45
CA LEU A 164 -12.73 -5.35 -11.56
C LEU A 164 -11.22 -5.57 -11.37
N GLU A 165 -10.51 -4.53 -10.94
CA GLU A 165 -9.07 -4.59 -10.69
C GLU A 165 -8.75 -4.85 -9.21
N PHE A 166 -7.60 -5.46 -8.93
CA PHE A 166 -7.10 -5.72 -7.60
C PHE A 166 -5.70 -5.13 -7.43
N ILE A 167 -5.53 -4.20 -6.49
CA ILE A 167 -4.27 -3.46 -6.30
C ILE A 167 -3.68 -3.68 -4.91
N TRP A 168 -2.39 -3.42 -4.78
CA TRP A 168 -1.65 -3.57 -3.54
C TRP A 168 -0.58 -2.48 -3.36
N ILE A 169 -0.33 -2.06 -2.12
CA ILE A 169 0.62 -0.99 -1.78
C ILE A 169 1.53 -1.47 -0.63
N PRO A 170 2.51 -2.35 -0.88
CA PRO A 170 3.35 -2.90 0.17
C PRO A 170 4.51 -1.99 0.56
N TYR A 171 4.85 -1.94 1.85
CA TYR A 171 6.13 -1.42 2.33
C TYR A 171 7.25 -2.45 2.09
N ALA A 172 8.33 -2.01 1.46
CA ALA A 172 9.51 -2.82 1.18
C ALA A 172 10.81 -2.02 1.35
N ARG A 173 11.00 -1.45 2.53
CA ARG A 173 12.26 -0.80 2.93
C ARG A 173 13.35 -1.84 3.20
N THR A 174 13.96 -2.37 2.14
CA THR A 174 15.00 -3.40 2.18
C THR A 174 15.92 -3.31 0.97
N TYR A 175 17.16 -3.80 1.11
CA TYR A 175 18.07 -4.04 -0.02
C TYR A 175 17.86 -5.41 -0.67
N ALA A 176 17.08 -6.28 -0.02
CA ALA A 176 16.75 -7.62 -0.48
C ALA A 176 15.32 -7.63 -1.04
N LEU A 177 14.99 -6.69 -1.94
CA LEU A 177 13.67 -6.57 -2.56
C LEU A 177 13.24 -7.87 -3.26
N GLN A 178 14.18 -8.54 -3.92
CA GLN A 178 13.97 -9.83 -4.57
C GLN A 178 13.52 -10.94 -3.60
N ASN A 179 13.73 -10.75 -2.29
CA ASN A 179 13.33 -11.69 -1.24
C ASN A 179 11.94 -11.39 -0.64
N THR A 180 11.21 -10.44 -1.22
CA THR A 180 9.82 -10.14 -0.83
C THR A 180 8.85 -11.07 -1.57
N ASP A 181 7.58 -11.00 -1.20
CA ASP A 181 6.47 -11.70 -1.87
C ASP A 181 5.86 -10.84 -2.99
N ILE A 182 6.55 -9.80 -3.46
CA ILE A 182 6.08 -8.94 -4.56
C ILE A 182 6.19 -9.67 -5.90
N TRP A 183 7.24 -10.47 -6.12
CA TRP A 183 7.44 -11.25 -7.34
C TRP A 183 7.39 -12.74 -7.07
N PRO A 184 7.23 -13.58 -8.11
CA PRO A 184 7.28 -15.02 -7.96
C PRO A 184 8.62 -15.43 -7.36
N ARG A 185 8.54 -16.27 -6.34
CA ARG A 185 9.70 -16.72 -5.58
C ARG A 185 10.46 -17.76 -6.40
N ASP A 186 11.76 -17.55 -6.53
CA ASP A 186 12.69 -18.38 -7.30
C ASP A 186 13.92 -18.82 -6.48
N TYR A 187 13.83 -18.74 -5.16
CA TYR A 187 14.88 -19.20 -4.25
C TYR A 187 14.35 -20.21 -3.23
N PRO A 188 15.22 -21.10 -2.71
CA PRO A 188 14.79 -22.18 -1.82
C PRO A 188 14.12 -21.67 -0.55
N VAL A 189 13.02 -22.32 -0.15
CA VAL A 189 12.40 -22.16 1.17
C VAL A 189 12.64 -23.44 1.95
N CYS A 190 13.35 -23.33 3.07
CA CYS A 190 13.71 -24.45 3.93
C CYS A 190 14.41 -25.60 3.18
N GLY A 191 15.38 -25.22 2.35
CA GLY A 191 16.25 -26.14 1.61
C GLY A 191 15.56 -26.84 0.44
N LYS A 192 14.38 -26.38 0.03
CA LYS A 192 13.61 -26.93 -1.08
C LYS A 192 13.18 -25.84 -2.04
N ASP A 193 13.21 -26.16 -3.33
CA ASP A 193 12.67 -25.28 -4.36
C ASP A 193 11.16 -25.38 -4.37
N TRP A 194 10.50 -24.22 -4.24
CA TRP A 194 9.06 -24.09 -4.34
C TRP A 194 8.76 -23.02 -5.39
N SER A 195 7.88 -23.34 -6.33
CA SER A 195 7.27 -22.32 -7.17
C SER A 195 6.11 -21.71 -6.39
N ILE A 196 6.31 -20.48 -5.92
CA ILE A 196 5.31 -19.75 -5.13
C ILE A 196 4.99 -18.47 -5.88
N PRO A 197 3.71 -18.24 -6.22
CA PRO A 197 3.33 -17.03 -6.91
C PRO A 197 3.58 -15.78 -6.07
N GLY A 198 3.86 -14.68 -6.75
CA GLY A 198 4.09 -13.37 -6.13
C GLY A 198 2.88 -12.45 -6.23
N GLY A 199 2.92 -11.34 -5.50
CA GLY A 199 1.93 -10.27 -5.61
C GLY A 199 1.72 -9.81 -7.06
N SER A 200 2.78 -9.70 -7.85
CA SER A 200 2.71 -9.31 -9.26
C SER A 200 1.90 -10.25 -10.15
N GLU A 201 1.59 -11.47 -9.71
CA GLU A 201 0.71 -12.40 -10.43
C GLU A 201 -0.74 -12.32 -9.95
N PHE A 202 -0.98 -11.83 -8.73
CA PHE A 202 -2.32 -11.70 -8.15
C PHE A 202 -2.96 -10.32 -8.35
N PHE A 203 -2.14 -9.26 -8.39
CA PHE A 203 -2.59 -7.88 -8.41
C PHE A 203 -2.37 -7.26 -9.80
N ASP A 204 -3.34 -6.49 -10.26
CA ASP A 204 -3.24 -5.71 -11.50
C ASP A 204 -2.20 -4.60 -11.38
N LEU A 205 -2.05 -4.00 -10.19
CA LEU A 205 -1.06 -2.96 -9.89
C LEU A 205 -0.49 -3.13 -8.47
N VAL A 206 0.83 -3.06 -8.34
CA VAL A 206 1.54 -3.07 -7.06
C VAL A 206 2.36 -1.79 -6.92
N PHE A 207 2.10 -0.97 -5.90
CA PHE A 207 2.82 0.27 -5.63
C PHE A 207 3.71 0.11 -4.40
N VAL A 208 4.99 -0.14 -4.62
CA VAL A 208 5.94 -0.46 -3.55
C VAL A 208 6.37 0.81 -2.82
N GLN A 209 6.13 0.85 -1.51
CA GLN A 209 6.57 1.93 -0.63
C GLN A 209 8.03 1.66 -0.22
N SER A 210 8.91 2.60 -0.55
CA SER A 210 10.31 2.54 -0.13
C SER A 210 10.47 2.96 1.34
N ASN A 211 9.47 3.67 1.90
CA ASN A 211 9.46 4.40 3.17
C ASN A 211 10.64 5.37 3.31
N TYR A 212 11.26 5.79 2.21
CA TYR A 212 12.41 6.69 2.25
C TYR A 212 12.08 8.03 2.90
N TYR A 213 10.88 8.56 2.64
CA TYR A 213 10.38 9.82 3.21
C TYR A 213 10.48 9.84 4.74
N GLN A 214 9.99 8.80 5.42
CA GLN A 214 9.99 8.71 6.88
C GLN A 214 11.19 7.99 7.49
N CYS A 215 12.10 7.43 6.69
CA CYS A 215 13.18 6.56 7.16
C CYS A 215 14.53 6.81 6.49
N ARG A 216 14.82 8.07 6.13
CA ARG A 216 16.07 8.46 5.43
C ARG A 216 17.32 8.02 6.20
N ASP A 217 17.32 8.10 7.52
CA ASP A 217 18.50 7.73 8.30
C ASP A 217 18.70 6.22 8.37
N TRP A 218 17.63 5.42 8.24
CA TRP A 218 17.79 3.98 8.02
C TRP A 218 18.58 3.75 6.73
N TYR A 219 18.19 4.41 5.64
CA TYR A 219 18.87 4.31 4.34
C TYR A 219 20.37 4.63 4.43
N LYS A 220 20.79 5.63 5.22
CA LYS A 220 22.22 5.95 5.42
C LYS A 220 23.02 4.84 6.11
N ASN A 221 22.37 4.05 6.96
CA ASN A 221 23.03 3.10 7.86
C ASN A 221 22.88 1.63 7.43
N VAL A 222 22.15 1.36 6.35
CA VAL A 222 22.03 0.00 5.79
C VAL A 222 23.38 -0.48 5.30
N GLN A 223 23.76 -1.67 5.74
CA GLN A 223 24.89 -2.40 5.18
C GLN A 223 24.37 -3.52 4.29
N TRP A 224 24.99 -3.69 3.13
CA TRP A 224 24.68 -4.74 2.18
C TRP A 224 25.94 -5.20 1.46
N THR A 225 25.91 -6.37 0.85
CA THR A 225 27.05 -6.90 0.08
C THR A 225 26.69 -6.86 -1.39
N ASP A 226 27.53 -6.22 -2.21
CA ASP A 226 27.31 -6.16 -3.65
C ASP A 226 27.65 -7.49 -4.34
N GLU A 227 27.36 -7.58 -5.65
CA GLU A 227 27.59 -8.78 -6.46
C GLU A 227 29.07 -9.21 -6.49
N GLU A 228 29.99 -8.29 -6.19
CA GLU A 228 31.43 -8.52 -6.12
C GLU A 228 31.87 -9.00 -4.72
N GLY A 229 30.93 -9.15 -3.77
CA GLY A 229 31.21 -9.58 -2.40
C GLY A 229 31.68 -8.46 -1.48
N LYS A 230 31.59 -7.18 -1.88
CA LYS A 230 32.05 -6.04 -1.09
C LYS A 230 30.93 -5.48 -0.22
N VAL A 231 31.24 -5.25 1.06
CA VAL A 231 30.33 -4.58 1.98
C VAL A 231 30.23 -3.10 1.61
N ARG A 232 29.00 -2.66 1.34
CA ARG A 232 28.58 -1.28 1.10
C ARG A 232 27.79 -0.78 2.31
N THR A 233 27.81 0.52 2.51
CA THR A 233 27.02 1.20 3.55
C THR A 233 26.30 2.38 2.91
N GLY A 234 25.03 2.55 3.26
CA GLY A 234 24.17 3.52 2.62
C GLY A 234 23.45 2.90 1.43
N LEU A 235 22.17 3.22 1.35
CA LEU A 235 21.32 3.03 0.18
C LEU A 235 20.69 4.38 -0.10
N SER A 236 20.70 4.85 -1.34
CA SER A 236 19.92 6.00 -1.78
C SER A 236 18.56 5.56 -2.30
N LEU A 237 17.59 6.48 -2.37
CA LEU A 237 16.30 6.19 -3.01
C LEU A 237 16.50 5.80 -4.48
N GLY A 238 17.43 6.46 -5.20
CA GLY A 238 17.75 6.14 -6.59
C GLY A 238 18.22 4.70 -6.75
N GLU A 239 19.18 4.26 -5.95
CA GLU A 239 19.66 2.86 -5.97
C GLU A 239 18.54 1.87 -5.62
N TRP A 240 17.63 2.22 -4.70
CA TRP A 240 16.47 1.38 -4.38
C TRP A 240 15.49 1.28 -5.57
N VAL A 241 15.26 2.38 -6.27
CA VAL A 241 14.41 2.41 -7.48
C VAL A 241 15.07 1.67 -8.65
N ASP A 242 16.39 1.75 -8.79
CA ASP A 242 17.14 0.98 -9.78
C ASP A 242 17.01 -0.52 -9.52
N MET A 243 17.17 -0.96 -8.26
CA MET A 243 16.93 -2.35 -7.87
C MET A 243 15.50 -2.81 -8.21
N LEU A 244 14.49 -1.99 -7.88
CA LEU A 244 13.09 -2.29 -8.22
C LEU A 244 12.91 -2.48 -9.74
N THR A 245 13.52 -1.59 -10.52
CA THR A 245 13.44 -1.57 -11.99
C THR A 245 14.14 -2.79 -12.59
N ASP A 246 15.31 -3.16 -12.07
CA ASP A 246 16.08 -4.31 -12.54
C ASP A 246 15.40 -5.63 -12.19
N ILE A 247 14.80 -5.75 -10.99
CA ILE A 247 13.99 -6.92 -10.63
C ILE A 247 12.80 -7.03 -11.57
N ASN A 248 12.04 -5.96 -11.80
CA ASN A 248 10.93 -5.95 -12.75
C ASN A 248 11.35 -6.44 -14.14
N ARG A 249 12.49 -5.96 -14.65
CA ARG A 249 13.05 -6.41 -15.93
C ARG A 249 13.41 -7.89 -15.90
N SER A 250 14.08 -8.36 -14.84
CA SER A 250 14.50 -9.76 -14.71
C SER A 250 13.33 -10.74 -14.57
N LYS A 251 12.25 -10.31 -13.91
CA LYS A 251 11.03 -11.08 -13.66
C LYS A 251 9.98 -10.89 -14.75
N ASN A 252 10.26 -10.06 -15.76
CA ASN A 252 9.34 -9.70 -16.83
C ASN A 252 7.98 -9.18 -16.32
N THR A 253 8.01 -8.33 -15.29
CA THR A 253 6.83 -7.73 -14.67
C THR A 253 6.70 -6.26 -15.05
N SER A 254 5.49 -5.85 -15.46
CA SER A 254 5.18 -4.49 -15.91
C SER A 254 4.16 -3.76 -15.02
N ASN A 255 3.70 -4.41 -13.95
CA ASN A 255 2.64 -3.94 -13.05
C ASN A 255 3.14 -3.53 -11.65
N VAL A 256 4.45 -3.43 -11.45
CA VAL A 256 5.05 -3.05 -10.17
C VAL A 256 5.67 -1.65 -10.30
N PHE A 257 5.23 -0.73 -9.46
CA PHE A 257 5.54 0.70 -9.48
C PHE A 257 5.98 1.17 -8.09
N VAL A 258 6.25 2.47 -7.97
CA VAL A 258 6.64 3.12 -6.71
C VAL A 258 5.45 3.88 -6.13
N GLU A 259 5.32 3.82 -4.81
CA GLU A 259 4.45 4.70 -4.03
C GLU A 259 5.24 5.95 -3.57
N PHE A 260 4.58 7.10 -3.64
CA PHE A 260 5.12 8.42 -3.37
C PHE A 260 4.52 9.00 -2.08
N GLU A 261 5.37 9.11 -1.06
CA GLU A 261 4.93 9.59 0.24
C GLU A 261 5.17 11.10 0.42
N CYS A 262 4.16 11.81 0.93
CA CYS A 262 4.23 13.20 1.36
C CYS A 262 3.13 13.54 2.39
N ASP A 263 3.51 13.95 3.60
CA ASP A 263 2.57 14.35 4.67
C ASP A 263 2.82 15.78 5.19
N GLY A 264 2.08 16.21 6.21
CA GLY A 264 2.22 17.53 6.82
C GLY A 264 3.62 17.87 7.37
N ARG A 265 4.56 16.92 7.46
CA ARG A 265 5.95 17.21 7.84
C ARG A 265 6.68 18.08 6.83
N ILE A 266 6.21 18.16 5.58
CA ILE A 266 6.70 19.15 4.62
C ILE A 266 6.47 20.59 5.09
N LEU A 267 5.53 20.82 6.01
CA LEU A 267 5.24 22.15 6.56
C LEU A 267 5.92 22.34 7.92
N THR A 268 5.90 21.33 8.78
CA THR A 268 6.30 21.46 10.19
C THR A 268 7.63 20.81 10.55
N GLY A 269 8.16 19.93 9.70
CA GLY A 269 9.20 18.97 10.11
C GLY A 269 8.61 17.88 11.01
N GLY A 270 9.48 17.03 11.55
CA GLY A 270 9.06 15.94 12.44
C GLY A 270 10.09 14.82 12.57
N ASP A 271 9.82 13.90 13.48
CA ASP A 271 10.70 12.77 13.79
C ASP A 271 10.61 11.67 12.73
N ASP A 272 11.74 11.30 12.14
CA ASP A 272 11.86 10.12 11.28
C ASP A 272 11.31 8.88 12.01
N ASN A 273 10.36 8.18 11.40
CA ASN A 273 9.66 7.07 12.06
C ASN A 273 10.59 5.90 12.38
N CYS A 274 11.76 5.83 11.74
CA CYS A 274 12.72 4.75 11.89
C CYS A 274 13.86 5.04 12.84
N SER A 275 14.33 6.29 12.89
CA SER A 275 15.42 6.68 13.80
C SER A 275 14.93 7.44 15.04
N GLY A 276 13.70 7.96 15.02
CA GLY A 276 13.20 8.90 16.03
C GLY A 276 13.93 10.24 16.01
N ILE A 277 14.71 10.51 14.96
CA ILE A 277 15.49 11.75 14.82
C ILE A 277 14.60 12.80 14.18
N TRP A 278 14.51 13.95 14.83
CA TRP A 278 13.81 15.11 14.28
C TRP A 278 14.52 15.67 13.05
N HIS A 279 13.77 15.94 11.99
CA HIS A 279 14.24 16.61 10.78
C HIS A 279 13.41 17.85 10.45
N PRO A 280 14.03 18.91 9.91
CA PRO A 280 13.32 20.12 9.52
C PRO A 280 12.45 19.89 8.28
N SER A 281 11.44 20.74 8.10
CA SER A 281 10.48 20.63 6.99
C SER A 281 11.12 20.67 5.60
N THR A 282 12.23 21.40 5.44
CA THR A 282 13.00 21.45 4.19
C THR A 282 13.50 20.06 3.77
N GLU A 283 13.93 19.23 4.72
CA GLU A 283 14.36 17.87 4.38
C GLU A 283 13.21 17.00 3.89
N TYR A 284 12.01 17.12 4.49
CA TYR A 284 10.85 16.35 4.04
C TYR A 284 10.42 16.76 2.62
N LYS A 285 10.49 18.06 2.28
CA LYS A 285 10.25 18.53 0.92
C LYS A 285 11.24 17.93 -0.07
N ASP A 286 12.53 17.96 0.26
CA ASP A 286 13.57 17.41 -0.60
C ASP A 286 13.42 15.89 -0.78
N ARG A 287 13.06 15.16 0.30
CA ARG A 287 12.77 13.74 0.24
C ARG A 287 11.57 13.43 -0.66
N ALA A 288 10.49 14.21 -0.57
CA ALA A 288 9.32 14.06 -1.43
C ALA A 288 9.66 14.32 -2.91
N CYS A 289 10.39 15.39 -3.24
CA CYS A 289 10.84 15.63 -4.62
C CYS A 289 11.83 14.57 -5.14
N LYS A 290 12.59 13.91 -4.26
CA LYS A 290 13.49 12.83 -4.67
C LYS A 290 12.75 11.66 -5.33
N TYR A 291 11.50 11.40 -4.97
CA TYR A 291 10.68 10.41 -5.68
C TYR A 291 10.44 10.80 -7.14
N VAL A 292 10.14 12.08 -7.40
CA VAL A 292 9.94 12.62 -8.77
C VAL A 292 11.20 12.43 -9.60
N GLU A 293 12.36 12.81 -9.04
CA GLU A 293 13.66 12.72 -9.71
C GLU A 293 14.03 11.28 -10.09
N CYS A 294 13.73 10.29 -9.24
CA CYS A 294 14.20 8.92 -9.42
C CYS A 294 13.17 7.97 -10.07
N SER A 295 11.91 8.37 -10.20
CA SER A 295 10.80 7.47 -10.56
C SER A 295 10.07 7.89 -11.84
N GLY A 296 10.71 8.70 -12.70
CA GLY A 296 10.16 9.20 -13.97
C GLY A 296 9.73 8.10 -14.95
N GLN A 297 10.35 6.92 -14.87
CA GLN A 297 10.06 5.76 -15.72
C GLN A 297 8.73 5.05 -15.41
N PHE A 298 8.14 5.28 -14.23
CA PHE A 298 6.90 4.60 -13.84
C PHE A 298 5.67 5.35 -14.35
N ILE A 299 4.91 4.67 -15.21
CA ILE A 299 3.69 5.21 -15.83
C ILE A 299 2.48 5.26 -14.89
N ASN A 300 2.54 4.61 -13.73
CA ASN A 300 1.52 4.67 -12.69
C ASN A 300 2.18 5.03 -11.37
N ARG A 301 1.51 5.84 -10.56
CA ARG A 301 2.02 6.30 -9.26
C ARG A 301 0.89 6.33 -8.24
N ALA A 302 1.12 5.77 -7.06
CA ALA A 302 0.25 5.96 -5.92
C ALA A 302 0.87 6.97 -4.96
N TYR A 303 0.03 7.77 -4.32
CA TYR A 303 0.43 8.84 -3.44
C TYR A 303 -0.17 8.65 -2.06
N TYR A 304 0.66 8.27 -1.09
CA TYR A 304 0.33 8.41 0.31
C TYR A 304 0.53 9.86 0.71
N PHE A 305 -0.59 10.50 1.02
CA PHE A 305 -0.58 11.74 1.77
C PHE A 305 -1.45 11.57 3.00
N ASP A 306 -1.34 12.52 3.93
CA ASP A 306 -2.22 12.58 5.09
C ASP A 306 -3.65 12.96 4.67
N THR A 307 -4.35 13.78 5.44
CA THR A 307 -5.72 14.19 5.14
C THR A 307 -5.79 15.65 4.64
N ASN A 308 -4.72 16.17 4.03
CA ASN A 308 -4.64 17.57 3.60
C ASN A 308 -4.08 17.73 2.17
N LEU A 309 -4.96 17.98 1.20
CA LEU A 309 -4.59 18.22 -0.21
C LEU A 309 -3.71 19.45 -0.42
N ASN A 310 -3.66 20.39 0.53
CA ASN A 310 -2.72 21.50 0.45
C ASN A 310 -1.27 21.03 0.45
N ASN A 311 -0.98 19.86 1.04
CA ASN A 311 0.36 19.28 0.99
C ASN A 311 0.75 18.93 -0.45
N ILE A 312 -0.18 18.34 -1.20
CA ILE A 312 0.01 18.01 -2.62
C ILE A 312 0.16 19.28 -3.46
N SER A 313 -0.73 20.26 -3.27
CA SER A 313 -0.63 21.53 -4.00
C SER A 313 0.69 22.26 -3.70
N PHE A 314 1.16 22.23 -2.45
CA PHE A 314 2.43 22.82 -2.04
C PHE A 314 3.61 22.11 -2.71
N MET A 315 3.65 20.77 -2.66
CA MET A 315 4.74 20.01 -3.27
C MET A 315 4.78 20.11 -4.79
N ASN A 316 3.62 20.26 -5.45
CA ASN A 316 3.58 20.55 -6.88
C ASN A 316 4.31 21.84 -7.24
N GLY A 317 4.13 22.91 -6.46
CA GLY A 317 4.88 24.16 -6.65
C GLY A 317 6.36 23.99 -6.34
N TYR A 318 6.67 23.38 -5.19
CA TYR A 318 8.05 23.23 -4.73
C TYR A 318 8.90 22.36 -5.67
N CYS A 319 8.41 21.19 -6.10
CA CYS A 319 9.15 20.35 -7.05
C CYS A 319 9.24 21.02 -8.43
N GLN A 320 8.20 21.74 -8.88
CA GLN A 320 8.24 22.45 -10.16
C GLN A 320 9.33 23.53 -10.16
N GLU A 321 9.51 24.24 -9.06
CA GLU A 321 10.55 25.28 -8.91
C GLU A 321 11.95 24.68 -8.77
N THR A 322 12.10 23.56 -8.08
CA THR A 322 13.41 22.96 -7.76
C THR A 322 13.91 21.98 -8.83
N LEU A 323 13.01 21.20 -9.42
CA LEU A 323 13.32 20.15 -10.39
C LEU A 323 12.84 20.47 -11.82
N GLY A 324 11.95 21.44 -11.99
CA GLY A 324 11.29 21.69 -13.28
C GLY A 324 10.10 20.75 -13.57
N GLU A 325 9.74 19.87 -12.62
CA GLU A 325 8.63 18.92 -12.73
C GLU A 325 7.74 18.95 -11.48
N ARG A 326 6.43 18.76 -11.66
CA ARG A 326 5.48 18.71 -10.54
C ARG A 326 5.61 17.39 -9.77
N TYR A 327 5.13 17.40 -8.53
CA TYR A 327 5.11 16.22 -7.66
C TYR A 327 4.11 15.16 -8.16
N VAL A 328 2.93 15.63 -8.59
CA VAL A 328 1.88 14.84 -9.25
C VAL A 328 1.82 15.17 -10.72
#